data_AF-A0A1B8A3E0-F1
#
_entry.id   AF-A0A1B8A3E0-F1
#
_cell.length_a   1.000
_cell.length_b   1.000
_cell.length_c   1.000
_cell.angle_alpha   90.00
_cell.angle_beta   90.00
_cell.angle_gamma   90.00
#
_symmetry.space_group_name_H-M   'P 1'
#
loop_
_entity.id
_entity.type
_entity.pdbx_description
1 polymer ?
#
loop_
_entity_poly.entity_id
_entity_poly.type
_entity_poly.pdbx_seq_one_letter_code
_entity_poly.pdbx_strand_id
1 'polypeptide(L)'
;MKQLLTWCSERALAGRPPHGTPNSNAILGARAIQDQLLNDFAARSEFSDWFSREDDAPKVSVLLRPNPRNMELDKKLAQLKTNIKRLRDEKKAWQAIQKSLPNQPPLFSEGETGPIVLPDFDLLDPNEGKIRGFLADEIASFDAIRSETESRLRTIQSSLEFQVDQLADNVHRLEQQVLVAGKEADKVLSVSAIQLRQREEREKASARTKDMLVIEVLRSLGNILSEEGG
;
A
#
# COMPACT_ATOMS: atom_id res chain seq x y z
N MET A 1 -17.34 -61.16 21.30
CA MET A 1 -16.63 -60.06 22.00
C MET A 1 -15.88 -59.14 21.04
N LYS A 2 -15.02 -59.68 20.15
CA LYS A 2 -14.29 -58.92 19.12
C LYS A 2 -15.14 -57.94 18.31
N GLN A 3 -16.26 -58.38 17.74
CA GLN A 3 -17.16 -57.51 16.95
C GLN A 3 -17.71 -56.32 17.75
N LEU A 4 -18.05 -56.52 19.03
CA LEU A 4 -18.49 -55.45 19.92
C LEU A 4 -17.32 -54.52 20.31
N LEU A 5 -16.15 -55.12 20.59
CA LEU A 5 -14.82 -54.50 20.61
C LEU A 5 -14.64 -53.42 19.56
N THR A 6 -14.62 -53.91 18.32
CA THR A 6 -14.41 -53.13 17.11
C THR A 6 -15.50 -52.08 16.95
N TRP A 7 -16.77 -52.46 17.06
CA TRP A 7 -17.90 -51.52 16.92
C TRP A 7 -17.90 -50.39 17.94
N CYS A 8 -17.59 -50.67 19.22
CA CYS A 8 -17.45 -49.65 20.25
C CYS A 8 -16.24 -48.75 20.00
N SER A 9 -15.11 -49.33 19.54
CA SER A 9 -13.91 -48.55 19.22
C SER A 9 -14.11 -47.62 18.01
N GLU A 10 -14.76 -48.09 16.94
CA GLU A 10 -15.08 -47.29 15.75
C GLU A 10 -15.96 -46.08 16.10
N ARG A 11 -16.90 -46.24 17.03
CA ARG A 11 -17.74 -45.14 17.53
C ARG A 11 -17.03 -44.21 18.51
N ALA A 12 -16.04 -44.72 19.25
CA ALA A 12 -15.25 -43.95 20.21
C ALA A 12 -14.12 -43.15 19.55
N LEU A 13 -13.78 -43.44 18.29
CA LEU A 13 -12.83 -42.65 17.51
C LEU A 13 -13.29 -41.19 17.43
N ALA A 14 -12.41 -40.28 17.83
CA ALA A 14 -12.70 -38.87 17.75
C ALA A 14 -12.85 -38.44 16.27
N GLY A 15 -13.87 -37.62 16.00
CA GLY A 15 -14.08 -37.00 14.70
C GLY A 15 -12.81 -36.26 14.22
N ARG A 16 -12.63 -36.14 12.91
CA ARG A 16 -11.43 -35.48 12.38
C ARG A 16 -11.48 -34.02 12.80
N PRO A 17 -10.46 -33.48 13.49
CA PRO A 17 -10.50 -32.08 13.88
C PRO A 17 -10.53 -31.21 12.62
N PRO A 18 -11.32 -30.12 12.60
CA PRO A 18 -11.29 -29.17 11.49
C PRO A 18 -9.88 -28.57 11.36
N HIS A 19 -9.51 -28.22 10.13
CA HIS A 19 -8.22 -27.61 9.82
C HIS A 19 -8.03 -26.31 10.63
N GLY A 20 -6.90 -26.17 11.33
CA GLY A 20 -6.55 -24.99 12.11
C GLY A 20 -6.82 -25.07 13.63
N THR A 21 -7.29 -26.20 14.17
CA THR A 21 -7.48 -26.36 15.62
C THR A 21 -6.15 -26.39 16.39
N PRO A 22 -6.06 -25.76 17.58
CA PRO A 22 -4.89 -25.89 18.44
C PRO A 22 -4.74 -27.35 18.89
N ASN A 23 -3.51 -27.86 18.86
CA ASN A 23 -3.16 -29.28 19.09
C ASN A 23 -3.61 -30.27 18.00
N SER A 24 -3.97 -29.81 16.80
CA SER A 24 -4.37 -30.68 15.66
C SER A 24 -3.39 -31.81 15.38
N ASN A 25 -2.08 -31.56 15.40
CA ASN A 25 -1.05 -32.59 15.19
C ASN A 25 -1.08 -33.68 16.27
N ALA A 26 -1.28 -33.30 17.53
CA ALA A 26 -1.38 -34.26 18.64
C ALA A 26 -2.66 -35.09 18.54
N ILE A 27 -3.77 -34.48 18.12
CA ILE A 27 -5.06 -35.15 17.90
C ILE A 27 -4.97 -36.12 16.71
N LEU A 28 -4.35 -35.71 15.60
CA LEU A 28 -4.13 -36.57 14.43
C LEU A 28 -3.16 -37.72 14.73
N GLY A 29 -2.09 -37.47 15.50
CA GLY A 29 -1.18 -38.51 15.97
C GLY A 29 -1.88 -39.50 16.91
N ALA A 30 -2.66 -39.01 17.87
CA ALA A 30 -3.48 -39.87 18.74
C ALA A 30 -4.48 -40.71 17.94
N ARG A 31 -5.11 -40.12 16.91
CA ARG A 31 -6.01 -40.83 16.00
C ARG A 31 -5.31 -41.91 15.20
N ALA A 32 -4.14 -41.63 14.63
CA ALA A 32 -3.36 -42.62 13.90
C ALA A 32 -3.01 -43.83 14.79
N ILE A 33 -2.65 -43.59 16.06
CA ILE A 33 -2.41 -44.64 17.05
C ILE A 33 -3.71 -45.42 17.35
N GLN A 34 -4.83 -44.73 17.51
CA GLN A 34 -6.13 -45.37 17.76
C GLN A 34 -6.60 -46.22 16.57
N ASP A 35 -6.45 -45.73 15.34
CA ASP A 35 -6.77 -46.45 14.10
C ASP A 35 -5.86 -47.68 13.94
N GLN A 36 -4.57 -47.55 14.27
CA GLN A 36 -3.62 -48.68 14.29
C GLN A 36 -4.04 -49.73 15.32
N LEU A 37 -4.38 -49.32 16.54
CA LEU A 37 -4.87 -50.24 17.58
C LEU A 37 -6.16 -50.93 17.14
N LEU A 38 -7.07 -50.22 16.49
CA LEU A 38 -8.32 -50.78 15.97
C LEU A 38 -8.05 -51.85 14.91
N ASN A 39 -7.12 -51.58 13.98
CA ASN A 39 -6.66 -52.56 13.00
C ASN A 39 -6.00 -53.77 13.67
N ASP A 40 -5.21 -53.56 14.73
CA ASP A 40 -4.58 -54.63 15.49
C ASP A 40 -5.61 -55.51 16.23
N PHE A 41 -6.67 -54.92 16.80
CA PHE A 41 -7.81 -55.66 17.38
C PHE A 41 -8.62 -56.43 16.33
N ALA A 42 -8.69 -55.92 15.10
CA ALA A 42 -9.37 -56.58 13.98
C ALA A 42 -8.54 -57.73 13.39
N ALA A 43 -7.21 -57.58 13.33
CA ALA A 43 -6.30 -58.57 12.76
C ALA A 43 -5.92 -59.69 13.75
N ARG A 44 -5.63 -59.36 15.01
CA ARG A 44 -5.16 -60.32 16.03
C ARG A 44 -6.26 -60.64 17.02
N SER A 45 -6.75 -61.89 17.01
CA SER A 45 -7.74 -62.35 18.00
C SER A 45 -7.17 -62.49 19.41
N GLU A 46 -5.86 -62.59 19.55
CA GLU A 46 -5.11 -62.69 20.80
C GLU A 46 -5.43 -61.55 21.77
N PHE A 47 -5.63 -60.32 21.27
CA PHE A 47 -5.98 -59.17 22.11
C PHE A 47 -7.41 -59.21 22.68
N SER A 48 -8.26 -60.07 22.12
CA SER A 48 -9.65 -60.26 22.58
C SER A 48 -9.86 -61.58 23.32
N ASP A 49 -8.81 -62.40 23.40
CA ASP A 49 -8.85 -63.70 24.06
C ASP A 49 -8.51 -63.55 25.54
N TRP A 50 -9.57 -63.41 26.34
CA TRP A 50 -9.47 -63.41 27.79
C TRP A 50 -9.27 -64.83 28.35
N PHE A 51 -9.61 -65.87 27.57
CA PHE A 51 -9.65 -67.25 28.04
C PHE A 51 -8.27 -67.93 28.03
N SER A 52 -7.38 -67.51 27.11
CA SER A 52 -5.99 -67.96 27.04
C SER A 52 -5.02 -67.14 27.89
N ARG A 53 -5.53 -66.33 28.84
CA ARG A 53 -4.69 -65.47 29.68
C ARG A 53 -4.00 -66.30 30.78
N GLU A 54 -2.68 -66.41 30.70
CA GLU A 54 -1.86 -66.92 31.81
C GLU A 54 -1.93 -65.93 32.98
N ASP A 55 -2.53 -66.35 34.11
CA ASP A 55 -2.70 -65.50 35.30
C ASP A 55 -1.36 -65.07 35.95
N ASP A 56 -0.25 -65.76 35.62
CA ASP A 56 1.11 -65.52 36.13
C ASP A 56 2.00 -64.67 35.20
N ALA A 57 1.46 -64.07 34.13
CA ALA A 57 2.25 -63.20 33.26
C ALA A 57 2.77 -61.95 34.01
N PRO A 58 4.04 -61.53 33.80
CA PRO A 58 4.60 -60.37 34.47
C PRO A 58 3.80 -59.11 34.13
N LYS A 59 3.24 -58.46 35.16
CA LYS A 59 2.44 -57.23 35.01
C LYS A 59 3.27 -56.17 34.30
N VAL A 60 2.88 -55.84 33.06
CA VAL A 60 3.50 -54.76 32.28
C VAL A 60 3.52 -53.48 33.11
N SER A 61 4.69 -52.83 33.18
CA SER A 61 4.89 -51.61 33.97
C SER A 61 3.92 -50.51 33.52
N VAL A 62 3.02 -50.11 34.42
CA VAL A 62 2.05 -49.05 34.15
C VAL A 62 2.78 -47.71 34.07
N LEU A 63 2.83 -47.11 32.88
CA LEU A 63 3.33 -45.75 32.69
C LEU A 63 2.33 -44.76 33.29
N LEU A 64 2.60 -44.27 34.50
CA LEU A 64 1.77 -43.28 35.18
C LEU A 64 1.94 -41.91 34.52
N ARG A 65 0.86 -41.40 33.91
CA ARG A 65 0.83 -40.03 33.41
C ARG A 65 0.72 -39.05 34.59
N PRO A 66 1.42 -37.90 34.55
CA PRO A 66 1.27 -36.87 35.56
C PRO A 66 -0.17 -36.33 35.54
N ASN A 67 -0.69 -36.00 36.73
CA ASN A 67 -2.01 -35.40 36.86
C ASN A 67 -2.05 -34.08 36.06
N PRO A 68 -3.04 -33.86 35.16
CA PRO A 68 -3.13 -32.63 34.36
C PRO A 68 -3.13 -31.35 35.23
N ARG A 69 -3.69 -31.42 36.44
CA ARG A 69 -3.69 -30.30 37.38
C ARG A 69 -2.29 -29.91 37.85
N ASN A 70 -1.38 -30.88 37.99
CA ASN A 70 0.00 -30.61 38.37
C ASN A 70 0.73 -29.86 37.24
N MET A 71 0.53 -30.28 35.98
CA MET A 71 1.07 -29.59 34.82
C MET A 71 0.60 -28.14 34.69
N GLU A 72 -0.68 -27.87 35.00
CA GLU A 72 -1.22 -26.51 35.02
C GLU A 72 -0.60 -25.67 36.15
N LEU A 73 -0.44 -26.24 37.33
CA LEU A 73 0.18 -25.57 38.46
C LEU A 73 1.65 -25.25 38.19
N ASP A 74 2.40 -26.16 37.56
CA ASP A 74 3.79 -25.94 37.17
C ASP A 74 3.93 -24.79 36.16
N LYS A 75 3.02 -24.71 35.18
CA LYS A 75 2.96 -23.59 34.22
C LYS A 75 2.68 -22.27 34.92
N LYS A 76 1.69 -22.23 35.82
CA LYS A 76 1.36 -21.02 36.60
C LYS A 76 2.52 -20.61 37.50
N LEU A 77 3.19 -21.57 38.11
CA LEU A 77 4.35 -21.33 38.96
C LEU A 77 5.51 -20.74 38.15
N ALA A 78 5.75 -21.20 36.92
CA ALA A 78 6.74 -20.61 36.02
C ALA A 78 6.39 -19.16 35.66
N GLN A 79 5.14 -18.88 35.31
CA GLN A 79 4.66 -17.52 35.00
C GLN A 79 4.77 -16.57 36.21
N LEU A 80 4.43 -17.04 37.41
CA LEU A 80 4.58 -16.25 38.63
C LEU A 80 6.05 -15.97 38.93
N LYS A 81 6.94 -16.94 38.74
CA LYS A 81 8.39 -16.73 38.90
C LYS A 81 8.93 -15.67 37.93
N THR A 82 8.49 -15.64 36.68
CA THR A 82 8.91 -14.60 35.72
C THR A 82 8.39 -13.22 36.12
N ASN A 83 7.15 -13.13 36.55
CA ASN A 83 6.55 -11.86 36.98
C ASN A 83 7.24 -11.31 38.24
N ILE A 84 7.54 -12.18 39.21
CA ILE A 84 8.28 -11.78 40.42
C ILE A 84 9.67 -11.25 40.08
N LYS A 85 10.37 -11.87 39.12
CA LYS A 85 11.68 -11.38 38.67
C LYS A 85 11.55 -9.97 38.08
N ARG A 86 10.63 -9.77 37.14
CA ARG A 86 10.35 -8.46 36.53
C ARG A 86 10.05 -7.38 37.57
N LEU A 87 9.13 -7.66 38.50
CA LEU A 87 8.74 -6.70 39.54
C LEU A 87 9.90 -6.34 40.48
N ARG A 88 10.80 -7.29 40.76
CA ARG A 88 12.00 -7.01 41.56
C ARG A 88 12.97 -6.10 40.81
N ASP A 89 13.11 -6.27 39.51
CA ASP A 89 13.99 -5.43 38.70
C ASP A 89 13.43 -4.02 38.55
N GLU A 90 12.11 -3.88 38.32
CA GLU A 90 11.41 -2.59 38.33
C GLU A 90 11.56 -1.90 39.69
N LYS A 91 11.33 -2.62 40.81
CA LYS A 91 11.53 -2.06 42.16
C LYS A 91 12.95 -1.55 42.37
N LYS A 92 13.97 -2.28 41.91
CA LYS A 92 15.36 -1.83 41.99
C LYS A 92 15.59 -0.58 41.14
N ALA A 93 15.03 -0.51 39.94
CA ALA A 93 15.12 0.68 39.09
C ALA A 93 14.48 1.91 39.73
N TRP A 94 13.28 1.77 40.31
CA TRP A 94 12.62 2.85 41.04
C TRP A 94 13.42 3.30 42.26
N GLN A 95 13.98 2.36 43.02
CA GLN A 95 14.85 2.71 44.16
C GLN A 95 16.14 3.39 43.72
N ALA A 96 16.67 3.07 42.53
CA ALA A 96 17.82 3.78 41.97
C ALA A 96 17.44 5.23 41.62
N ILE A 97 16.31 5.46 40.97
CA ILE A 97 15.80 6.81 40.62
C ILE A 97 15.56 7.64 41.89
N GLN A 98 14.97 7.04 42.92
CA GLN A 98 14.71 7.72 44.20
C GLN A 98 16.01 8.11 44.92
N LYS A 99 17.04 7.26 44.87
CA LYS A 99 18.36 7.55 45.45
C LYS A 99 19.19 8.52 44.62
N SER A 100 19.01 8.52 43.30
CA SER A 100 19.79 9.34 42.37
C SER A 100 19.31 10.77 42.26
N LEU A 101 18.19 11.14 42.88
CA LEU A 101 17.77 12.54 42.94
C LEU A 101 18.60 13.23 44.04
N PRO A 102 19.62 14.04 43.71
CA PRO A 102 20.27 14.86 44.73
C PRO A 102 19.19 15.77 45.34
N ASN A 103 19.27 15.96 46.65
CA ASN A 103 18.38 16.84 47.42
C ASN A 103 18.64 18.28 46.95
N GLN A 104 18.04 18.68 45.83
CA GLN A 104 18.18 20.03 45.28
C GLN A 104 17.47 20.99 46.25
N PRO A 105 18.13 22.10 46.63
CA PRO A 105 17.44 23.14 47.38
C PRO A 105 16.24 23.64 46.55
N PRO A 106 15.14 24.06 47.19
CA PRO A 106 14.00 24.60 46.46
C PRO A 106 14.44 25.76 45.57
N LEU A 107 13.96 25.77 44.32
CA LEU A 107 14.31 26.79 43.30
C LEU A 107 13.92 28.22 43.72
N PHE A 108 13.03 28.34 44.71
CA PHE A 108 12.58 29.60 45.27
C PHE A 108 12.71 29.52 46.79
N SER A 109 13.34 30.52 47.40
CA SER A 109 13.33 30.67 48.85
C SER A 109 11.93 31.11 49.29
N GLU A 110 11.38 30.51 50.36
CA GLU A 110 10.10 30.94 50.93
C GLU A 110 10.23 32.39 51.45
N GLY A 111 9.86 33.37 50.61
CA GLY A 111 9.95 34.79 50.93
C GLY A 111 10.09 35.76 49.74
N GLU A 112 10.36 35.29 48.53
CA GLU A 112 10.49 36.18 47.35
C GLU A 112 9.14 36.52 46.71
N THR A 113 8.32 37.31 47.41
CA THR A 113 7.27 38.14 46.78
C THR A 113 7.86 39.49 46.42
N GLY A 114 8.76 39.53 45.44
CA GLY A 114 9.18 40.78 44.81
C GLY A 114 8.12 41.31 43.82
N PRO A 115 8.03 42.62 43.58
CA PRO A 115 7.19 43.14 42.49
C PRO A 115 7.65 42.56 41.16
N ILE A 116 6.71 42.03 40.38
CA ILE A 116 6.96 41.41 39.08
C ILE A 116 7.52 42.50 38.15
N VAL A 117 8.84 42.48 37.92
CA VAL A 117 9.47 43.27 36.88
C VAL A 117 9.18 42.55 35.56
N LEU A 118 8.48 43.21 34.65
CA LEU A 118 8.30 42.66 33.31
C LEU A 118 9.69 42.47 32.66
N PRO A 119 9.95 41.34 32.01
CA PRO A 119 11.22 41.08 31.36
C PRO A 119 11.48 42.11 30.26
N ASP A 120 12.77 42.35 30.01
CA ASP A 120 13.23 43.34 29.05
C ASP A 120 12.81 42.96 27.62
N PHE A 121 12.32 43.93 26.86
CA PHE A 121 11.68 43.69 25.54
C PHE A 121 12.70 43.35 24.44
N ASP A 122 13.99 43.48 24.73
CA ASP A 122 15.10 43.08 23.85
C ASP A 122 15.29 41.56 23.78
N LEU A 123 14.57 40.79 24.60
CA LEU A 123 14.54 39.33 24.57
C LEU A 123 13.50 38.74 23.60
N LEU A 124 12.69 39.59 22.96
CA LEU A 124 11.68 39.14 22.00
C LEU A 124 12.35 38.58 20.73
N ASP A 125 11.74 37.55 20.15
CA ASP A 125 12.21 37.01 18.87
C ASP A 125 12.10 38.11 17.78
N PRO A 126 13.05 38.19 16.82
CA PRO A 126 13.01 39.16 15.73
C PRO A 126 11.67 39.28 15.00
N ASN A 127 10.86 38.22 14.94
CA ASN A 127 9.52 38.28 14.34
C ASN A 127 8.51 38.99 15.24
N GLU A 128 8.56 38.74 16.54
CA GLU A 128 7.74 39.42 17.55
C GLU A 128 8.08 40.91 17.63
N GLY A 129 9.37 41.24 17.49
CA GLY A 129 9.83 42.64 17.37
C GLY A 129 9.25 43.35 16.14
N LYS A 130 9.18 42.68 14.99
CA LYS A 130 8.55 43.22 13.77
C LYS A 130 7.05 43.41 13.93
N ILE A 131 6.36 42.43 14.50
CA ILE A 131 4.91 42.50 14.76
C ILE A 131 4.60 43.67 15.68
N ARG A 132 5.40 43.86 16.74
CA ARG A 132 5.31 45.06 17.57
C ARG A 132 5.56 46.33 16.75
N GLY A 133 6.58 46.34 15.90
CA GLY A 133 6.84 47.47 15.00
C GLY A 133 5.60 47.86 14.19
N PHE A 134 4.92 46.89 13.58
CA PHE A 134 3.67 47.14 12.83
C PHE A 134 2.48 47.59 13.69
N LEU A 135 2.46 47.22 14.98
CA LEU A 135 1.37 47.58 15.91
C LEU A 135 1.61 48.89 16.66
N ALA A 136 2.88 49.22 16.93
CA ALA A 136 3.29 50.36 17.74
C ALA A 136 3.72 51.57 16.90
N ASP A 137 4.20 51.35 15.68
CA ASP A 137 4.61 52.41 14.77
C ASP A 137 3.44 52.84 13.89
N GLU A 138 2.90 54.03 14.14
CA GLU A 138 1.74 54.59 13.44
C GLU A 138 2.04 54.87 11.95
N ILE A 139 3.33 55.05 11.62
CA ILE A 139 3.83 55.42 10.29
C ILE A 139 3.96 54.19 9.37
N ALA A 140 4.28 53.02 9.92
CA ALA A 140 4.30 51.73 9.22
C ALA A 140 3.09 50.86 9.63
N SER A 141 1.98 51.51 9.96
CA SER A 141 0.77 50.83 10.40
C SER A 141 0.22 49.92 9.30
N PHE A 142 -0.50 48.90 9.73
CA PHE A 142 -1.16 47.94 8.85
C PHE A 142 -2.04 48.63 7.78
N ASP A 143 -2.65 49.76 8.12
CA ASP A 143 -3.51 50.51 7.21
C ASP A 143 -2.72 51.16 6.05
N ALA A 144 -1.49 51.62 6.29
CA ALA A 144 -0.63 52.14 5.24
C ALA A 144 -0.26 51.03 4.23
N ILE A 145 0.17 49.87 4.70
CA ILE A 145 0.48 48.70 3.86
C ILE A 145 -0.77 48.22 3.12
N ARG A 146 -1.92 48.20 3.79
CA ARG A 146 -3.19 47.84 3.18
C ARG A 146 -3.55 48.80 2.05
N SER A 147 -3.46 50.11 2.27
CA SER A 147 -3.77 51.10 1.23
C SER A 147 -2.81 51.00 0.04
N GLU A 148 -1.52 50.75 0.29
CA GLU A 148 -0.53 50.54 -0.76
C GLU A 148 -0.83 49.27 -1.57
N THR A 149 -1.12 48.16 -0.91
CA THR A 149 -1.47 46.91 -1.59
C THR A 149 -2.77 47.03 -2.38
N GLU A 150 -3.79 47.69 -1.84
CA GLU A 150 -5.04 47.97 -2.55
C GLU A 150 -4.80 48.84 -3.79
N SER A 151 -3.91 49.85 -3.70
CA SER A 151 -3.54 50.68 -4.85
C SER A 151 -2.85 49.86 -5.95
N ARG A 152 -1.92 48.97 -5.58
CA ARG A 152 -1.23 48.07 -6.51
C ARG A 152 -2.20 47.07 -7.15
N LEU A 153 -3.17 46.55 -6.41
CA LEU A 153 -4.19 45.67 -6.97
C LEU A 153 -5.07 46.40 -7.98
N ARG A 154 -5.45 47.65 -7.69
CA ARG A 154 -6.24 48.47 -8.63
C ARG A 154 -5.48 48.78 -9.92
N THR A 155 -4.17 49.04 -9.86
CA THR A 155 -3.37 49.26 -11.07
C THR A 155 -3.18 47.98 -11.89
N ILE A 156 -3.00 46.84 -11.23
CA ILE A 156 -2.94 45.54 -11.92
C ILE A 156 -4.28 45.26 -12.60
N GLN A 157 -5.40 45.45 -11.90
CA GLN A 157 -6.73 45.21 -12.44
C GLN A 157 -6.99 46.06 -13.70
N SER A 158 -6.70 47.35 -13.66
CA SER A 158 -6.91 48.22 -14.84
C SER A 158 -6.00 47.86 -16.01
N SER A 159 -4.77 47.41 -15.75
CA SER A 159 -3.86 46.95 -16.81
C SER A 159 -4.26 45.61 -17.43
N LEU A 160 -4.86 44.72 -16.63
CA LEU A 160 -5.19 43.36 -17.02
C LEU A 160 -6.32 43.34 -18.05
N GLU A 161 -7.35 44.17 -17.87
CA GLU A 161 -8.47 44.27 -18.83
C GLU A 161 -7.97 44.61 -20.24
N PHE A 162 -7.11 45.63 -20.36
CA PHE A 162 -6.53 46.02 -21.64
C PHE A 162 -5.63 44.92 -22.25
N GLN A 163 -4.83 44.23 -21.42
CA GLN A 163 -3.97 43.14 -21.90
C GLN A 163 -4.77 41.94 -22.40
N VAL A 164 -5.88 41.61 -21.74
CA VAL A 164 -6.78 40.53 -22.14
C VAL A 164 -7.46 40.86 -23.46
N ASP A 165 -7.94 42.10 -23.62
CA ASP A 165 -8.55 42.56 -24.88
C ASP A 165 -7.53 42.54 -26.03
N GLN A 166 -6.31 43.03 -25.79
CA GLN A 166 -5.22 42.98 -26.78
C GLN A 166 -4.88 41.55 -27.19
N LEU A 167 -4.89 40.61 -26.23
CA LEU A 167 -4.66 39.19 -26.52
C LEU A 167 -5.80 38.62 -27.38
N ALA A 168 -7.05 38.90 -27.03
CA ALA A 168 -8.21 38.44 -27.79
C ALA A 168 -8.19 38.94 -29.24
N ASP A 169 -7.87 40.22 -29.44
CA ASP A 169 -7.71 40.82 -30.77
C ASP A 169 -6.60 40.15 -31.59
N ASN A 170 -5.45 39.88 -30.96
CA ASN A 170 -4.32 39.22 -31.62
C ASN A 170 -4.65 37.77 -31.99
N VAL A 171 -5.34 37.03 -31.12
CA VAL A 171 -5.81 35.67 -31.41
C VAL A 171 -6.79 35.68 -32.58
N HIS A 172 -7.74 36.61 -32.59
CA HIS A 172 -8.69 36.71 -33.70
C HIS A 172 -8.01 37.06 -35.03
N ARG A 173 -7.04 37.98 -35.02
CA ARG A 173 -6.24 38.29 -36.22
C ARG A 173 -5.45 37.08 -36.72
N LEU A 174 -4.87 36.31 -35.81
CA LEU A 174 -4.13 35.09 -36.16
C LEU A 174 -5.06 34.03 -36.76
N GLU A 175 -6.23 33.82 -36.16
CA GLU A 175 -7.25 32.91 -36.69
C GLU A 175 -7.69 33.31 -38.10
N GLN A 176 -7.94 34.61 -38.33
CA GLN A 176 -8.26 35.12 -39.66
C GLN A 176 -7.13 34.88 -40.67
N GLN A 177 -5.87 35.11 -40.28
CA GLN A 177 -4.71 34.84 -41.13
C GLN A 177 -4.60 33.35 -41.49
N VAL A 178 -4.81 32.46 -40.53
CA VAL A 178 -4.80 31.00 -40.76
C VAL A 178 -5.93 30.59 -41.70
N LEU A 179 -7.14 31.12 -41.53
CA LEU A 179 -8.27 30.82 -42.42
C LEU A 179 -8.02 31.30 -43.85
N VAL A 180 -7.44 32.48 -44.03
CA VAL A 180 -7.10 33.00 -45.37
C VAL A 180 -5.96 32.19 -46.00
N ALA A 181 -4.91 31.90 -45.23
CA ALA A 181 -3.80 31.06 -45.70
C ALA A 181 -4.26 29.65 -46.08
N GLY A 182 -5.19 29.05 -45.32
CA GLY A 182 -5.80 27.77 -45.64
C GLY A 182 -6.55 27.80 -46.97
N LYS A 183 -7.36 28.84 -47.20
CA LYS A 183 -8.08 29.02 -48.48
C LYS A 183 -7.13 29.18 -49.67
N GLU A 184 -6.03 29.93 -49.51
CA GLU A 184 -5.04 30.09 -50.58
C GLU A 184 -4.25 28.79 -50.82
N ALA A 185 -3.90 28.07 -49.75
CA ALA A 185 -3.29 26.74 -49.86
C ALA A 185 -4.21 25.76 -50.59
N ASP A 186 -5.51 25.73 -50.27
CA ASP A 186 -6.49 24.87 -50.94
C ASP A 186 -6.63 25.22 -52.44
N LYS A 187 -6.58 26.51 -52.80
CA LYS A 187 -6.55 26.93 -54.21
C LYS A 187 -5.29 26.43 -54.92
N VAL A 188 -4.11 26.59 -54.31
CA VAL A 188 -2.84 26.11 -54.90
C VAL A 188 -2.82 24.58 -55.02
N LEU A 189 -3.29 23.87 -53.99
CA LEU A 189 -3.39 22.42 -53.97
C LEU A 189 -4.40 21.90 -55.00
N SER A 190 -5.55 22.55 -55.16
CA SER A 190 -6.53 22.14 -56.18
C SER A 190 -6.01 22.37 -57.61
N VAL A 191 -5.34 23.50 -57.88
CA VAL A 191 -4.72 23.75 -59.19
C VAL A 191 -3.61 22.73 -59.49
N SER A 192 -2.73 22.47 -58.51
CA SER A 192 -1.66 21.48 -58.68
C SER A 192 -2.20 20.06 -58.82
N ALA A 193 -3.27 19.69 -58.11
CA ALA A 193 -3.95 18.40 -58.28
C ALA A 193 -4.52 18.23 -59.69
N ILE A 194 -5.13 19.28 -60.27
CA ILE A 194 -5.62 19.25 -61.66
C ILE A 194 -4.45 19.09 -62.64
N GLN A 195 -3.34 19.83 -62.43
CA GLN A 195 -2.16 19.70 -63.30
C GLN A 195 -1.52 18.31 -63.19
N LEU A 196 -1.47 17.71 -62.01
CA LEU A 196 -0.99 16.35 -61.80
C LEU A 196 -1.87 15.33 -62.52
N ARG A 197 -3.21 15.44 -62.42
CA ARG A 197 -4.14 14.59 -63.17
C ARG A 197 -3.94 14.73 -64.68
N GLN A 198 -3.80 15.96 -65.19
CA GLN A 198 -3.51 16.17 -66.61
C GLN A 198 -2.17 15.59 -67.04
N ARG A 199 -1.13 15.64 -66.20
CA ARG A 199 0.16 14.99 -66.49
C ARG A 199 0.02 13.47 -66.52
N GLU A 200 -0.66 12.89 -65.52
CA GLU A 200 -0.93 11.46 -65.46
C GLU A 200 -1.73 10.98 -66.68
N GLU A 201 -2.75 11.73 -67.11
CA GLU A 201 -3.52 11.43 -68.32
C GLU A 201 -2.67 11.51 -69.60
N ARG A 202 -1.77 12.51 -69.70
CA ARG A 202 -0.83 12.64 -70.83
C ARG A 202 0.16 11.48 -70.86
N GLU A 203 0.67 11.05 -69.71
CA GLU A 203 1.57 9.89 -69.59
C GLU A 203 0.84 8.59 -69.95
N LYS A 204 -0.37 8.38 -69.43
CA LYS A 204 -1.23 7.25 -69.83
C LYS A 204 -1.57 7.23 -71.32
N ALA A 205 -1.83 8.39 -71.91
CA ALA A 205 -2.08 8.51 -73.35
C ALA A 205 -0.82 8.21 -74.18
N SER A 206 0.35 8.69 -73.73
CA SER A 206 1.64 8.42 -74.38
C SER A 206 2.00 6.93 -74.32
N ALA A 207 1.69 6.28 -73.19
CA ALA A 207 1.84 4.83 -72.99
C ALA A 207 0.73 3.99 -73.66
N ARG A 208 -0.30 4.62 -74.28
CA ARG A 208 -1.52 3.98 -74.81
C ARG A 208 -2.29 3.12 -73.80
N THR A 209 -2.09 3.34 -72.49
CA THR A 209 -2.75 2.60 -71.40
C THR A 209 -3.94 3.36 -70.81
N LYS A 210 -4.52 4.30 -71.57
CA LYS A 210 -5.56 5.23 -71.10
C LYS A 210 -6.82 4.53 -70.54
N ASP A 211 -7.23 3.42 -71.15
CA ASP A 211 -8.46 2.70 -70.79
C ASP A 211 -8.20 1.46 -69.91
N MET A 212 -6.94 1.17 -69.58
CA MET A 212 -6.56 0.02 -68.76
C MET A 212 -6.30 0.43 -67.31
N LEU A 213 -6.80 -0.36 -66.37
CA LEU A 213 -6.46 -0.18 -64.96
C LEU A 213 -4.96 -0.47 -64.77
N VAL A 214 -4.27 0.34 -63.96
CA VAL A 214 -2.82 0.20 -63.70
C VAL A 214 -2.46 -1.24 -63.27
N ILE A 215 -3.37 -1.90 -62.56
CA ILE A 215 -3.22 -3.28 -62.10
C ILE A 215 -3.15 -4.27 -63.28
N GLU A 216 -3.91 -4.04 -64.35
CA GLU A 216 -3.89 -4.89 -65.55
C GLU A 216 -2.60 -4.71 -66.36
N VAL A 217 -2.09 -3.48 -66.44
CA VAL A 217 -0.79 -3.17 -67.06
C VAL A 217 0.35 -3.83 -66.29
N LEU A 218 0.33 -3.75 -64.95
CA LEU A 218 1.34 -4.41 -64.12
C LEU A 218 1.23 -5.94 -64.21
N ARG A 219 0.01 -6.49 -64.35
CA ARG A 219 -0.21 -7.93 -64.53
C ARG A 219 0.27 -8.41 -65.89
N SER A 220 0.06 -7.64 -66.97
CA SER A 220 0.55 -7.99 -68.30
C SER A 220 2.07 -7.91 -68.37
N LEU A 221 2.69 -6.88 -67.78
CA LEU A 221 4.15 -6.80 -67.62
C LEU A 221 4.71 -7.95 -66.77
N GLY A 222 4.05 -8.31 -65.67
CA GLY A 222 4.43 -9.45 -64.83
C GLY A 222 4.33 -10.79 -65.57
N ASN A 223 3.34 -10.97 -66.43
CA ASN A 223 3.22 -12.14 -67.28
C ASN A 223 4.33 -12.20 -68.34
N ILE A 224 4.62 -11.07 -69.02
CA ILE A 224 5.70 -10.98 -70.02
C ILE A 224 7.07 -11.28 -69.36
N LEU A 225 7.32 -10.71 -68.17
CA LEU A 225 8.54 -10.99 -67.40
C LEU A 225 8.64 -12.45 -66.92
N SER A 226 7.50 -13.13 -66.71
CA SER A 226 7.50 -14.55 -66.34
C SER A 226 7.70 -15.48 -67.53
N GLU A 227 7.29 -15.08 -68.74
CA GLU A 227 7.54 -15.84 -69.98
C GLU A 227 9.00 -15.76 -70.46
N GLU A 228 9.69 -14.65 -70.19
CA GLU A 228 11.09 -14.44 -70.60
C GLU A 228 12.13 -14.97 -69.57
N GLY A 229 11.66 -15.43 -68.40
CA GLY A 229 12.48 -15.93 -67.29
C GLY A 229 12.54 -17.45 -67.15
N GLY A 230 12.19 -18.22 -68.19
CA GLY A 230 12.25 -19.68 -68.25
C GLY A 230 13.40 -20.21 -69.10
#